data_AF-A0A1V5J8X2-F1
#
_entry.id   AF-A0A1V5J8X2-F1
#
_cell.length_a   1.000
_cell.length_b   1.000
_cell.length_c   1.000
_cell.angle_alpha   90.00
_cell.angle_beta   90.00
_cell.angle_gamma   90.00
#
_symmetry.space_group_name_H-M   'P 1'
#
loop_
_entity.id
_entity.type
_entity.pdbx_description
1 polymer ?
#
loop_
_entity_poly.entity_id
_entity_poly.type
_entity_poly.pdbx_seq_one_letter_code
_entity_poly.pdbx_strand_id
1 'polypeptide(L)'
;MAGYEVRDNNGFASVAEGVTAALEAKADIIVICSSDDEYATLAKEAFTATGRKALFVVAGNPPCMEELRAEGVEHFISIKSNVLETLQMFNRILGIN
;
A
#
# COMPACT_ATOMS: atom_id res chain seq x y z
N MET A 1 0.36 11.26 19.50
CA MET A 1 1.24 10.46 18.61
C MET A 1 0.73 9.03 18.68
N ALA A 2 0.08 8.55 17.63
CA ALA A 2 -0.36 7.16 17.53
C ALA A 2 0.90 6.31 17.32
N GLY A 3 1.17 5.37 18.22
CA GLY A 3 2.43 4.61 18.32
C GLY A 3 2.64 3.59 17.21
N TYR A 4 2.72 4.05 15.97
CA TYR A 4 3.11 3.22 14.83
C TYR A 4 4.62 3.28 14.63
N GLU A 5 5.25 2.11 14.59
CA GLU A 5 6.64 1.99 14.17
C GLU A 5 6.68 2.00 12.63
N VAL A 6 6.95 3.17 12.05
CA VAL A 6 7.12 3.30 10.61
C VAL A 6 8.48 2.77 10.24
N ARG A 7 8.51 1.56 9.65
CA ARG A 7 9.70 1.01 9.01
C ARG A 7 9.81 1.62 7.61
N ASP A 8 10.40 2.81 7.56
CA ASP A 8 10.72 3.47 6.30
C ASP A 8 11.89 2.73 5.67
N ASN A 9 11.59 1.91 4.65
CA ASN A 9 12.63 1.27 3.87
C ASN A 9 12.86 2.11 2.61
N ASN A 10 13.61 3.20 2.81
CA ASN A 10 14.05 4.16 1.78
C ASN A 10 14.26 3.47 0.41
N GLY A 11 13.32 3.68 -0.51
CA GLY A 11 13.44 3.43 -1.95
C GLY A 11 14.14 2.13 -2.33
N PHE A 12 13.40 1.02 -2.40
CA PHE A 12 13.91 -0.18 -3.05
C PHE A 12 14.15 0.10 -4.54
N ALA A 13 15.22 -0.46 -5.09
CA ALA A 13 15.55 -0.35 -6.51
C ALA A 13 14.50 -1.05 -7.41
N SER A 14 13.68 -1.93 -6.82
CA SER A 14 12.60 -2.63 -7.51
C SER A 14 11.46 -2.96 -6.57
N VAL A 15 10.25 -2.96 -7.12
CA VAL A 15 9.01 -3.33 -6.42
C VAL A 15 9.11 -4.70 -5.73
N ALA A 16 9.73 -5.68 -6.39
CA ALA A 16 9.89 -7.03 -5.87
C ALA A 16 10.70 -7.07 -4.56
N GLU A 17 11.78 -6.28 -4.46
CA GLU A 17 12.55 -6.17 -3.21
C GLU A 17 11.72 -5.50 -2.12
N GLY A 18 10.96 -4.45 -2.47
CA GLY A 18 10.14 -3.75 -1.50
C GLY A 18 9.02 -4.59 -0.91
N VAL A 19 8.37 -5.39 -1.76
CA VAL A 19 7.36 -6.33 -1.31
C VAL A 19 7.97 -7.48 -0.50
N THR A 20 9.14 -7.98 -0.90
CA THR A 20 9.83 -9.03 -0.15
C THR A 20 10.21 -8.55 1.25
N ALA A 21 10.79 -7.36 1.37
CA ALA A 21 11.12 -6.78 2.67
C ALA A 21 9.87 -6.50 3.52
N ALA A 22 8.77 -6.03 2.92
CA ALA A 22 7.51 -5.87 3.62
C ALA A 22 6.93 -7.21 4.11
N LEU A 23 7.06 -8.27 3.30
CA LEU A 23 6.69 -9.64 3.67
C LEU A 23 7.57 -10.19 4.78
N GLU A 24 8.88 -9.94 4.74
CA GLU A 24 9.84 -10.33 5.79
C GLU A 24 9.58 -9.58 7.09
N ALA A 25 9.26 -8.29 7.00
CA ALA A 25 8.84 -7.46 8.13
C ALA A 25 7.46 -7.87 8.67
N LYS A 26 6.75 -8.78 7.99
CA LYS A 26 5.35 -9.14 8.28
C LYS A 26 4.47 -7.92 8.41
N ALA A 27 4.65 -6.95 7.53
CA ALA A 27 3.84 -5.75 7.53
C ALA A 27 2.40 -6.12 7.18
N ASP A 28 1.46 -5.76 8.04
CA ASP A 28 0.03 -5.95 7.77
C ASP A 28 -0.49 -5.02 6.65
N ILE A 29 0.18 -3.88 6.45
CA ILE A 29 -0.20 -2.86 5.47
C ILE A 29 1.02 -2.47 4.65
N ILE A 30 0.88 -2.49 3.33
CA ILE A 30 1.88 -2.08 2.36
C ILE A 30 1.31 -0.91 1.57
N VAL A 31 1.96 0.24 1.65
CA VAL A 31 1.58 1.44 0.92
C VAL A 31 2.61 1.72 -0.16
N ILE A 32 2.18 1.72 -1.43
CA ILE A 32 3.05 2.11 -2.54
C ILE A 32 2.89 3.61 -2.80
N CYS A 33 4.01 4.34 -2.81
CA CYS A 33 4.09 5.75 -3.19
C CYS A 33 5.05 5.89 -4.37
N SER A 34 4.50 6.02 -5.57
CA SER A 34 5.21 6.23 -6.83
C SER A 34 4.48 7.31 -7.67
N SER A 35 4.96 7.53 -8.89
CA SER A 35 4.34 8.47 -9.84
C SER A 35 3.18 7.81 -10.60
N ASP A 36 2.16 8.60 -10.97
CA ASP A 36 0.91 8.13 -11.60
C ASP A 36 1.10 7.22 -12.82
N ASP A 37 2.11 7.47 -13.65
CA ASP A 37 2.44 6.69 -14.86
C ASP A 37 3.00 5.29 -14.54
N GLU A 38 3.81 5.16 -13.49
CA GLU A 38 4.48 3.89 -13.20
C GLU A 38 3.64 2.94 -12.35
N TYR A 39 2.57 3.42 -11.70
CA TYR A 39 1.70 2.57 -10.88
C TYR A 39 1.02 1.43 -11.66
N ALA A 40 0.67 1.64 -12.93
CA ALA A 40 -0.03 0.61 -13.70
C ALA A 40 0.75 -0.70 -13.79
N THR A 41 2.07 -0.61 -13.94
CA THR A 41 2.96 -1.77 -13.99
C THR A 41 3.50 -2.13 -12.61
N LEU A 42 4.01 -1.14 -11.86
CA LEU A 42 4.64 -1.36 -10.57
C LEU A 42 3.64 -1.84 -9.51
N ALA A 43 2.44 -1.27 -9.43
CA ALA A 43 1.47 -1.70 -8.42
C ALA A 43 0.85 -3.07 -8.74
N LYS A 44 0.71 -3.42 -10.03
CA LYS A 44 0.30 -4.75 -10.49
C LYS A 44 1.30 -5.84 -10.08
N GLU A 45 2.59 -5.60 -10.35
CA GLU A 45 3.67 -6.48 -9.91
C GLU A 45 3.74 -6.55 -8.39
N ALA A 46 3.61 -5.40 -7.71
CA ALA A 46 3.65 -5.33 -6.25
C ALA A 46 2.52 -6.13 -5.60
N PHE A 47 1.30 -5.95 -6.10
CA PHE A 47 0.11 -6.62 -5.60
C PHE A 47 0.21 -8.13 -5.79
N THR A 48 0.67 -8.56 -6.97
CA THR A 48 0.92 -9.97 -7.28
C THR A 48 1.99 -10.55 -6.35
N ALA A 49 3.10 -9.84 -6.15
CA ALA A 49 4.18 -10.26 -5.25
C ALA A 49 3.74 -10.31 -3.78
N THR A 50 2.82 -9.42 -3.37
CA THR A 50 2.29 -9.38 -2.00
C THR A 50 1.43 -10.60 -1.70
N GLY A 51 0.85 -11.22 -2.74
CA GLY A 51 0.19 -12.52 -2.64
C GLY A 51 -0.98 -12.56 -1.64
N ARG A 52 -1.71 -11.45 -1.49
CA ARG A 52 -2.79 -11.25 -0.49
C ARG A 52 -2.38 -11.46 0.97
N LYS A 53 -1.08 -11.43 1.28
CA LYS A 53 -0.59 -11.59 2.67
C LYS A 53 -0.70 -10.31 3.49
N ALA A 54 -0.85 -9.16 2.84
CA ALA A 54 -0.95 -7.85 3.47
C ALA A 54 -1.99 -6.98 2.74
N LEU A 55 -2.49 -5.95 3.42
CA LEU A 55 -3.34 -4.92 2.84
C LEU A 55 -2.51 -4.05 1.90
N PHE A 56 -2.84 -4.07 0.62
CA PHE A 56 -2.17 -3.26 -0.38
C PHE A 56 -2.91 -1.94 -0.60
N VAL A 57 -2.17 -0.83 -0.53
CA VAL A 57 -2.72 0.53 -0.58
C VAL A 57 -1.91 1.36 -1.56
N VAL A 58 -2.59 2.06 -2.46
CA VAL A 58 -1.95 2.96 -3.44
C VAL A 58 -2.04 4.41 -2.96
N ALA A 59 -0.90 5.06 -2.79
CA ALA A 59 -0.83 6.47 -2.40
C ALA A 59 -0.96 7.39 -3.63
N GLY A 60 -2.17 7.54 -4.15
CA GLY A 60 -2.45 8.41 -5.28
C GLY A 60 -3.83 8.19 -5.87
N ASN A 61 -4.11 8.96 -6.93
CA ASN A 61 -5.31 8.78 -7.76
C ASN A 61 -4.88 8.63 -9.22
N PRO A 62 -4.14 7.55 -9.56
CA PRO A 62 -3.66 7.36 -10.92
C PRO A 62 -4.85 7.17 -11.87
N PRO A 63 -4.73 7.58 -13.14
CA PRO A 63 -5.77 7.33 -14.14
C PRO A 63 -6.00 5.82 -14.39
N CYS A 64 -5.02 4.97 -14.07
CA CYS A 64 -5.13 3.50 -14.11
C CYS A 64 -5.81 2.88 -12.88
N MET A 65 -6.59 3.64 -12.11
CA MET A 65 -7.27 3.13 -10.91
C MET A 65 -8.21 1.96 -11.22
N GLU A 66 -8.90 2.00 -12.36
CA GLU A 66 -9.83 0.93 -12.76
C GLU A 66 -9.11 -0.40 -13.03
N GLU A 67 -7.92 -0.37 -13.63
CA GLU A 67 -7.12 -1.58 -13.88
C GLU A 67 -6.62 -2.18 -12.56
N LEU A 68 -6.08 -1.35 -11.67
CA LEU A 68 -5.64 -1.79 -10.35
C LEU A 68 -6.79 -2.34 -9.51
N ARG A 69 -7.96 -1.71 -9.59
CA ARG A 69 -9.18 -2.19 -8.95
C ARG A 69 -9.67 -3.50 -9.54
N ALA A 70 -9.55 -3.70 -10.85
CA ALA A 70 -9.85 -4.98 -11.50
C ALA A 70 -8.92 -6.12 -11.04
N GLU A 71 -7.69 -5.78 -10.64
CA GLU A 71 -6.77 -6.75 -10.02
C GLU A 71 -7.07 -7.05 -8.55
N GLY A 72 -7.85 -6.19 -7.88
CA GLY A 72 -8.25 -6.34 -6.49
C GLY A 72 -7.63 -5.32 -5.54
N VAL A 73 -6.99 -4.26 -6.06
CA VAL A 73 -6.57 -3.12 -5.25
C VAL A 73 -7.78 -2.22 -4.99
N GLU A 74 -8.35 -2.29 -3.80
CA GLU A 74 -9.50 -1.43 -3.42
C GLU A 74 -9.11 -0.21 -2.58
N HIS A 75 -7.89 -0.19 -2.03
CA HIS A 75 -7.46 0.86 -1.11
C HIS A 75 -6.58 1.90 -1.81
N PHE A 76 -7.12 3.11 -1.93
CA PHE A 76 -6.41 4.28 -2.48
C PHE A 76 -6.42 5.40 -1.45
N ILE A 77 -5.25 5.93 -1.13
CA ILE A 77 -5.07 7.09 -0.25
C ILE A 77 -4.55 8.24 -1.09
N SER A 78 -5.28 9.34 -1.10
CA SER A 78 -4.84 10.59 -1.70
C SER A 78 -4.85 11.70 -0.64
N ILE A 79 -4.22 12.84 -0.93
CA ILE A 79 -4.33 14.06 -0.10
C ILE A 79 -5.78 14.52 0.09
N LYS A 80 -6.70 14.16 -0.82
CA LYS A 80 -8.14 14.42 -0.67
C LYS A 80 -8.86 13.34 0.14
N SER A 81 -8.23 12.19 0.36
CA SER A 81 -8.77 11.11 1.17
C SER A 81 -8.57 11.44 2.65
N ASN A 82 -9.59 11.13 3.47
CA ASN A 82 -9.61 11.47 4.88
C ASN A 82 -8.65 10.56 5.65
N VAL A 83 -7.41 11.02 5.86
CA VAL A 83 -6.32 10.26 6.50
C VAL A 83 -6.75 9.65 7.83
N LEU A 84 -7.60 10.36 8.59
CA LEU A 84 -8.13 9.91 9.88
C LEU A 84 -9.03 8.67 9.75
N GLU A 85 -9.93 8.63 8.76
CA GLU A 85 -10.80 7.48 8.53
C GLU A 85 -9.99 6.27 8.11
N THR A 86 -9.00 6.47 7.24
CA THR A 86 -8.13 5.38 6.80
C THR A 86 -7.30 4.82 7.94
N LEU A 87 -6.71 5.68 8.78
CA LEU A 87 -6.01 5.26 10.00
C LEU A 87 -6.94 4.54 10.99
N GLN A 88 -8.17 5.02 11.19
CA GLN A 88 -9.14 4.35 12.06
C GLN A 88 -9.56 2.99 11.51
N MET A 89 -9.75 2.88 10.19
CA MET A 89 -10.03 1.62 9.52
C MET A 89 -8.88 0.64 9.73
N PHE A 90 -7.63 1.06 9.51
CA PHE A 90 -6.45 0.25 9.77
C PHE A 90 -6.33 -0.15 11.24
N ASN A 91 -6.53 0.77 12.18
CA ASN A 91 -6.52 0.44 13.61
C ASN A 91 -7.55 -0.63 13.97
N ARG A 92 -8.75 -0.53 13.39
CA ARG A 92 -9.81 -1.52 13.61
C ARG A 92 -9.47 -2.88 12.99
N ILE A 93 -8.85 -2.90 11.82
CA ILE A 93 -8.39 -4.14 11.17
C ILE A 93 -7.27 -4.79 11.98
N LEU A 94 -6.35 -3.99 12.52
CA LEU A 94 -5.23 -4.45 13.35
C LEU A 94 -5.62 -4.74 14.81
N GLY A 95 -6.86 -4.45 15.20
CA GLY A 95 -7.36 -4.67 16.57
C GLY A 95 -6.75 -3.73 17.62
N ILE A 96 -6.16 -2.61 17.20
CA ILE A 96 -5.58 -1.59 18.08
C ILE A 96 -6.71 -0.62 18.45
N ASN A 97 -7.28 -0.78 19.65
CA ASN A 97 -8.39 0.05 20.17
C ASN A 97 -7.97 0.87 21.39
#